data_AF-A0AAD8IKC5-F1
#
_entry.id   AF-A0AAD8IKC5-F1
#
_cell.length_a   1.000
_cell.length_b   1.000
_cell.length_c   1.000
_cell.angle_alpha   90.00
_cell.angle_beta   90.00
_cell.angle_gamma   90.00
#
_symmetry.space_group_name_H-M   'P 1'
#
loop_
_entity.id
_entity.type
_entity.pdbx_description
1 polymer ?
#
loop_
_entity_poly.entity_id
_entity_poly.type
_entity_poly.pdbx_seq_one_letter_code
_entity_poly.pdbx_strand_id
1 'polypeptide(L)'
;MKEKKARFSNEQKGGEDRVSSLPDDLIHHIMSFSDVSSAVQTSALSKRWKLIWTTLPFLNFIKDEYMSTPIGIKFVHEFFRYRNYESQVSKLHLAFQSPPPFWVDWFTTYAISHNVEELNFDIASFGTSDDAIELSTFSSKTIKELTLRLNFAELVESDRWDLPVLTTLRLIQRAPYHSWMAYKLLDSCLICLPCLRTLLLDGFELPNSFSIPSLTSLHLARCGLPQKVWDLPSLITLTLEDVSFNESITFLSTLFNLRNLILFFRTRTMMDCYIVSPQLVNLEINAPMSTTGHSSNITVLAPKIRNFSSVGIFSITFGVTKLENVNINLQGSTALDASPKKLERYYGHVVYMFPGLGNARILTLDLATIEALSSISKLLSLFPSPFYNLKYVKVPQGYKESCIPTCLKQYLLDRSPNATIVTTLPQQDELIPQNLVAEKLLAASVARTGHDQASSSKAPDDFGLWQGHEVNLEFLGLLDCISKKYPETFEYFTTHNKKLCTMKLNMLCTMVKNFTKTSLTEVDTEMITEYRAQFADLQRSFNVQWLVNHLNSIEQLQCSQPLVDKLHALHSHISDARSKLQDSQTLGMRTMTEIYRNVGTMGTSLVVGNIGECLFSSP
;
A
#
# COMPACT_ATOMS: atom_id res chain seq x y z
N MET A 1 -54.20 15.80 59.19
CA MET A 1 -54.83 16.21 57.91
C MET A 1 -53.83 16.01 56.78
N LYS A 2 -54.27 15.87 55.51
CA LYS A 2 -53.38 15.82 54.34
C LYS A 2 -53.54 17.10 53.53
N GLU A 3 -52.45 17.80 53.24
CA GLU A 3 -52.40 18.75 52.12
C GLU A 3 -51.59 18.14 50.98
N LYS A 4 -52.23 18.01 49.81
CA LYS A 4 -51.57 17.58 48.58
C LYS A 4 -50.95 18.82 47.92
N LYS A 5 -49.62 18.91 47.83
CA LYS A 5 -49.03 19.75 46.77
C LYS A 5 -49.31 19.08 45.42
N ALA A 6 -49.96 19.82 44.52
CA ALA A 6 -50.49 19.28 43.28
C ALA A 6 -49.38 18.85 42.31
N ARG A 7 -49.63 17.79 41.53
CA ARG A 7 -48.86 17.52 40.32
C ARG A 7 -49.25 18.56 39.27
N PHE A 8 -48.30 19.36 38.81
CA PHE A 8 -48.45 20.03 37.52
C PHE A 8 -48.26 19.01 36.40
N SER A 9 -49.35 18.39 35.97
CA SER A 9 -49.42 17.68 34.70
C SER A 9 -49.38 18.71 33.57
N ASN A 10 -48.17 19.16 33.23
CA ASN A 10 -47.94 20.04 32.09
C ASN A 10 -48.07 19.21 30.80
N GLU A 11 -49.31 19.06 30.30
CA GLU A 11 -49.62 18.43 29.01
C GLU A 11 -49.22 19.32 27.84
N GLN A 12 -47.94 19.73 27.80
CA GLN A 12 -47.31 19.97 26.52
C GLN A 12 -47.31 18.65 25.76
N LYS A 13 -47.92 18.65 24.57
CA LYS A 13 -47.68 17.61 23.57
C LYS A 13 -46.19 17.64 23.25
N GLY A 14 -45.42 16.78 23.90
CA GLY A 14 -44.01 16.59 23.57
C GLY A 14 -43.91 16.26 22.09
N GLY A 15 -43.05 16.99 21.36
CA GLY A 15 -42.63 16.54 20.04
C GLY A 15 -42.08 15.12 20.18
N GLU A 16 -42.46 14.23 19.26
CA GLU A 16 -42.06 12.83 19.32
C GLU A 16 -40.54 12.72 19.50
N ASP A 17 -40.08 11.89 20.44
CA ASP A 17 -38.66 11.61 20.63
C ASP A 17 -38.15 10.68 19.51
N ARG A 18 -38.01 11.30 18.34
CA ARG A 18 -37.54 10.68 17.09
C ARG A 18 -36.07 10.30 17.13
N VAL A 19 -35.34 10.65 18.20
CA VAL A 19 -33.92 10.33 18.40
C VAL A 19 -33.77 9.07 19.25
N SER A 20 -34.53 8.92 20.33
CA SER A 20 -34.61 7.68 21.10
C SER A 20 -35.32 6.55 20.33
N SER A 21 -36.18 6.86 19.36
CA SER A 21 -36.92 5.88 18.57
C SER A 21 -36.15 5.24 17.40
N LEU A 22 -34.96 5.74 17.04
CA LEU A 22 -34.18 5.18 15.93
C LEU A 22 -33.74 3.73 16.20
N PRO A 23 -33.68 2.84 15.20
CA PRO A 23 -33.00 1.54 15.30
C PRO A 23 -31.53 1.70 15.68
N ASP A 24 -30.97 0.71 16.40
CA ASP A 24 -29.58 0.77 16.87
C ASP A 24 -28.60 0.84 15.68
N ASP A 25 -28.89 0.12 14.57
CA ASP A 25 -28.09 0.16 13.33
C ASP A 25 -27.98 1.58 12.74
N LEU A 26 -29.06 2.37 12.78
CA LEU A 26 -29.04 3.75 12.31
C LEU A 26 -28.29 4.67 13.27
N ILE A 27 -28.32 4.37 14.57
CA ILE A 27 -27.55 5.12 15.58
C ILE A 27 -26.05 4.82 15.44
N HIS A 28 -25.67 3.55 15.23
CA HIS A 28 -24.30 3.16 14.85
C HIS A 28 -23.86 3.81 13.54
N HIS A 29 -24.73 3.87 12.53
CA HIS A 29 -24.42 4.55 11.27
C HIS A 29 -24.18 6.06 11.47
N ILE A 30 -25.03 6.75 12.26
CA ILE A 30 -24.82 8.17 12.60
C ILE A 30 -23.49 8.36 13.36
N MET A 31 -23.21 7.52 14.37
CA MET A 31 -21.95 7.55 15.12
C MET A 31 -20.72 7.24 14.25
N SER A 32 -20.86 6.45 13.16
CA SER A 32 -19.74 6.07 12.28
C SER A 32 -19.10 7.25 11.53
N PHE A 33 -19.79 8.38 11.42
CA PHE A 33 -19.28 9.62 10.85
C PHE A 33 -18.51 10.50 11.85
N SER A 34 -18.33 10.04 13.10
CA SER A 34 -17.71 10.78 14.21
C SER A 34 -16.48 10.06 14.76
N ASP A 35 -15.74 10.72 15.64
CA ASP A 35 -14.75 10.08 16.51
C ASP A 35 -15.40 9.43 17.76
N VAL A 36 -14.64 8.62 18.49
CA VAL A 36 -15.13 7.92 19.69
C VAL A 36 -15.49 8.84 20.87
N SER A 37 -14.88 10.02 21.02
CA SER A 37 -15.23 10.98 22.07
C SER A 37 -16.58 11.62 21.76
N SER A 38 -16.77 12.09 20.53
CA SER A 38 -18.07 12.56 20.03
C SER A 38 -19.15 11.47 20.15
N ALA A 39 -18.85 10.22 19.79
CA ALA A 39 -19.78 9.10 19.96
C ALA A 39 -20.17 8.88 21.43
N VAL A 40 -19.22 8.93 22.38
CA VAL A 40 -19.51 8.83 23.82
C VAL A 40 -20.31 10.05 24.31
N GLN A 41 -20.04 11.26 23.81
CA GLN A 41 -20.80 12.47 24.18
C GLN A 41 -22.28 12.36 23.81
N THR A 42 -22.63 11.65 22.73
CA THR A 42 -24.04 11.39 22.38
C THR A 42 -24.82 10.59 23.43
N SER A 43 -24.15 9.98 24.42
CA SER A 43 -24.80 9.39 25.61
C SER A 43 -25.64 10.39 26.41
N ALA A 44 -25.41 11.69 26.26
CA ALA A 44 -26.23 12.75 26.85
C ALA A 44 -27.61 12.92 26.17
N LEU A 45 -27.78 12.44 24.93
CA LEU A 45 -29.03 12.60 24.16
C LEU A 45 -30.17 11.75 24.72
N SER A 46 -29.89 10.51 25.14
CA SER A 46 -30.89 9.64 25.77
C SER A 46 -30.26 8.49 26.57
N LYS A 47 -31.07 7.90 27.47
CA LYS A 47 -30.69 6.68 28.21
C LYS A 47 -30.35 5.50 27.31
N ARG A 48 -30.92 5.44 26.09
CA ARG A 48 -30.66 4.37 25.11
C ARG A 48 -29.31 4.59 24.42
N TRP A 49 -29.05 5.82 23.95
CA TRP A 49 -27.79 6.18 23.31
C TRP A 49 -26.59 6.01 24.26
N LYS A 50 -26.78 6.19 25.58
CA LYS A 50 -25.78 5.85 26.61
C LYS A 50 -25.31 4.39 26.61
N LEU A 51 -26.11 3.45 26.08
CA LEU A 51 -25.75 2.05 25.96
C LEU A 51 -25.24 1.69 24.56
N ILE A 52 -25.80 2.29 23.49
CA ILE A 52 -25.47 1.91 22.10
C ILE A 52 -24.00 2.16 21.74
N TRP A 53 -23.36 3.22 22.25
CA TRP A 53 -21.95 3.50 21.91
C TRP A 53 -21.00 2.38 22.38
N THR A 54 -21.35 1.63 23.43
CA THR A 54 -20.50 0.54 23.96
C THR A 54 -20.44 -0.66 23.00
N THR A 55 -21.34 -0.73 22.02
CA THR A 55 -21.41 -1.78 21.00
C THR A 55 -21.01 -1.29 19.60
N LEU A 56 -20.60 -0.03 19.45
CA LEU A 56 -20.30 0.62 18.16
C LEU A 56 -19.27 -0.18 17.34
N PRO A 57 -19.57 -0.64 16.10
CA PRO A 57 -18.70 -1.51 15.31
C PRO A 57 -17.61 -0.77 14.51
N PHE A 58 -17.48 0.55 14.71
CA PHE A 58 -16.50 1.43 14.07
C PHE A 58 -15.78 2.24 15.16
N LEU A 59 -14.47 2.06 15.29
CA LEU A 59 -13.67 2.74 16.31
C LEU A 59 -12.71 3.72 15.64
N ASN A 60 -12.95 5.02 15.86
CA ASN A 60 -12.25 6.12 15.21
C ASN A 60 -11.64 7.06 16.26
N PHE A 61 -10.36 6.88 16.57
CA PHE A 61 -9.58 7.75 17.45
C PHE A 61 -8.86 8.77 16.58
N ILE A 62 -9.47 9.94 16.38
CA ILE A 62 -8.90 11.03 15.57
C ILE A 62 -7.75 11.71 16.35
N LYS A 63 -6.73 12.17 15.60
CA LYS A 63 -5.64 12.97 16.13
C LYS A 63 -6.16 14.30 16.67
N ASP A 64 -6.21 14.39 17.99
CA ASP A 64 -6.43 15.59 18.78
C ASP A 64 -5.18 15.79 19.67
N GLU A 65 -4.81 17.05 19.93
CA GLU A 65 -3.68 17.39 20.82
C GLU A 65 -3.88 16.80 22.23
N TYR A 66 -5.14 16.70 22.68
CA TYR A 66 -5.48 16.11 23.97
C TYR A 66 -5.29 14.58 24.02
N MET A 67 -5.32 13.85 22.90
CA MET A 67 -5.27 12.37 22.90
C MET A 67 -3.90 11.81 23.34
N SER A 68 -2.80 12.52 23.04
CA SER A 68 -1.45 12.16 23.52
C SER A 68 -1.15 12.64 24.96
N THR A 69 -2.10 13.30 25.65
CA THR A 69 -1.93 13.71 27.05
C THR A 69 -2.34 12.60 28.03
N PRO A 70 -1.95 12.67 29.32
CA PRO A 70 -2.47 11.76 30.35
C PRO A 70 -4.00 11.74 30.46
N ILE A 71 -4.70 12.82 30.05
CA ILE A 71 -6.16 12.88 30.00
C ILE A 71 -6.69 12.04 28.84
N GLY A 72 -6.09 12.15 27.65
CA GLY A 72 -6.40 11.32 26.48
C GLY A 72 -6.11 9.84 26.72
N ILE A 73 -4.95 9.52 27.29
CA ILE A 73 -4.57 8.15 27.67
C ILE A 73 -5.60 7.55 28.65
N LYS A 74 -6.02 8.33 29.66
CA LYS A 74 -7.07 7.92 30.61
C LYS A 74 -8.45 7.77 29.93
N PHE A 75 -8.79 8.63 28.98
CA PHE A 75 -10.03 8.50 28.19
C PHE A 75 -10.04 7.20 27.39
N VAL A 76 -8.95 6.87 26.68
CA VAL A 76 -8.83 5.61 25.92
C VAL A 76 -8.96 4.39 26.84
N HIS A 77 -8.29 4.40 28.00
CA HIS A 77 -8.41 3.33 28.99
C HIS A 77 -9.86 3.16 29.50
N GLU A 78 -10.50 4.24 29.96
CA GLU A 78 -11.88 4.18 30.44
C GLU A 78 -12.89 3.87 29.32
N PHE A 79 -12.64 4.28 28.07
CA PHE A 79 -13.45 3.91 26.91
C PHE A 79 -13.52 2.39 26.75
N PHE A 80 -12.38 1.71 26.71
CA PHE A 80 -12.35 0.24 26.58
C PHE A 80 -12.84 -0.47 27.85
N ARG A 81 -12.72 0.15 29.03
CA ARG A 81 -13.26 -0.36 30.29
C ARG A 81 -14.80 -0.40 30.34
N TYR A 82 -15.49 0.54 29.69
CA TYR A 82 -16.95 0.57 29.63
C TYR A 82 -17.54 0.10 28.28
N ARG A 83 -16.70 -0.12 27.26
CA ARG A 83 -17.09 -0.78 26.00
C ARG A 83 -17.47 -2.24 26.29
N ASN A 84 -18.45 -2.77 25.56
CA ASN A 84 -18.71 -4.20 25.57
C ASN A 84 -17.64 -4.94 24.76
N TYR A 85 -16.78 -5.70 25.43
CA TYR A 85 -15.71 -6.49 24.81
C TYR A 85 -16.23 -7.57 23.84
N GLU A 86 -17.45 -8.08 24.01
CA GLU A 86 -18.03 -9.06 23.07
C GLU A 86 -18.55 -8.43 21.76
N SER A 87 -18.56 -7.08 21.67
CA SER A 87 -19.08 -6.37 20.50
C SER A 87 -18.05 -6.27 19.38
N GLN A 88 -18.38 -6.91 18.25
CA GLN A 88 -17.59 -6.94 17.02
C GLN A 88 -17.11 -5.54 16.61
N VAL A 89 -15.88 -5.47 16.10
CA VAL A 89 -15.29 -4.25 15.54
C VAL A 89 -14.92 -4.54 14.11
N SER A 90 -15.56 -3.85 13.16
CA SER A 90 -15.28 -4.02 11.73
C SER A 90 -14.11 -3.15 11.27
N LYS A 91 -14.00 -1.93 11.84
CA LYS A 91 -12.97 -0.94 11.50
C LYS A 91 -12.34 -0.33 12.74
N LEU A 92 -11.02 -0.19 12.74
CA LEU A 92 -10.25 0.48 13.78
C LEU A 92 -9.27 1.49 13.15
N HIS A 93 -9.50 2.78 13.42
CA HIS A 93 -8.65 3.89 13.00
C HIS A 93 -8.05 4.61 14.22
N LEU A 94 -6.74 4.80 14.18
CA LEU A 94 -5.89 5.22 15.29
C LEU A 94 -4.92 6.29 14.82
N ALA A 95 -5.23 7.55 15.08
CA ALA A 95 -4.41 8.69 14.68
C ALA A 95 -3.86 9.40 15.92
N PHE A 96 -2.55 9.31 16.15
CA PHE A 96 -1.89 9.85 17.35
C PHE A 96 -0.59 10.62 16.98
N GLN A 97 -0.27 11.67 17.74
CA GLN A 97 0.96 12.44 17.49
C GLN A 97 2.19 11.73 18.08
N SER A 98 2.08 11.27 19.32
CA SER A 98 3.05 10.40 19.99
C SER A 98 2.27 9.59 21.02
N PRO A 99 1.88 8.34 20.72
CA PRO A 99 1.28 7.44 21.69
C PRO A 99 2.38 6.75 22.53
N PRO A 100 2.06 6.24 23.73
CA PRO A 100 2.97 5.34 24.44
C PRO A 100 3.34 4.12 23.57
N PRO A 101 4.60 3.64 23.56
CA PRO A 101 5.03 2.55 22.66
C PRO A 101 4.14 1.30 22.70
N PHE A 102 3.75 0.88 23.91
CA PHE A 102 2.87 -0.29 24.12
C PHE A 102 1.48 -0.18 23.50
N TRP A 103 1.04 1.01 23.05
CA TRP A 103 -0.25 1.17 22.38
C TRP A 103 -0.32 0.45 21.03
N VAL A 104 0.78 0.34 20.28
CA VAL A 104 0.73 -0.34 18.97
C VAL A 104 0.41 -1.82 19.14
N ASP A 105 1.15 -2.52 20.01
CA ASP A 105 0.89 -3.91 20.40
C ASP A 105 -0.50 -4.09 21.01
N TRP A 106 -0.90 -3.21 21.94
CA TRP A 106 -2.22 -3.31 22.58
C TRP A 106 -3.36 -3.17 21.58
N PHE A 107 -3.29 -2.19 20.68
CA PHE A 107 -4.35 -1.94 19.68
C PHE A 107 -4.35 -2.97 18.54
N THR A 108 -3.20 -3.51 18.14
CA THR A 108 -3.15 -4.63 17.16
C THR A 108 -3.68 -5.92 17.78
N THR A 109 -3.28 -6.25 19.01
CA THR A 109 -3.85 -7.36 19.78
C THR A 109 -5.37 -7.21 19.96
N TYR A 110 -5.85 -6.00 20.24
CA TYR A 110 -7.29 -5.70 20.27
C TYR A 110 -7.96 -5.93 18.90
N ALA A 111 -7.35 -5.44 17.81
CA ALA A 111 -7.87 -5.61 16.45
C ALA A 111 -7.95 -7.09 16.01
N ILE A 112 -6.90 -7.86 16.30
CA ILE A 112 -6.80 -9.30 15.98
C ILE A 112 -7.84 -10.10 16.78
N SER A 113 -7.95 -9.85 18.09
CA SER A 113 -8.94 -10.54 18.95
C SER A 113 -10.40 -10.23 18.57
N HIS A 114 -10.67 -9.05 18.00
CA HIS A 114 -12.01 -8.65 17.54
C HIS A 114 -12.27 -8.91 16.05
N ASN A 115 -11.37 -9.64 15.37
CA ASN A 115 -11.49 -10.00 13.95
C ASN A 115 -11.64 -8.79 12.99
N VAL A 116 -11.01 -7.65 13.30
CA VAL A 116 -11.10 -6.40 12.52
C VAL A 116 -10.76 -6.64 11.05
N GLU A 117 -11.53 -6.01 10.15
CA GLU A 117 -11.36 -6.12 8.70
C GLU A 117 -10.61 -4.92 8.09
N GLU A 118 -10.75 -3.74 8.66
CA GLU A 118 -10.05 -2.51 8.25
C GLU A 118 -9.26 -1.92 9.43
N LEU A 119 -7.94 -1.90 9.31
CA LEU A 119 -7.03 -1.38 10.32
C LEU A 119 -6.23 -0.21 9.76
N ASN A 120 -6.25 0.93 10.45
CA ASN A 120 -5.58 2.14 10.02
C ASN A 120 -4.84 2.81 11.20
N PHE A 121 -3.50 2.82 11.13
CA PHE A 121 -2.62 3.50 12.07
C PHE A 121 -1.97 4.73 11.40
N ASP A 122 -2.14 5.89 12.02
CA ASP A 122 -1.42 7.13 11.68
C ASP A 122 -0.68 7.65 12.92
N ILE A 123 0.62 7.37 13.00
CA ILE A 123 1.45 7.73 14.16
C ILE A 123 2.67 8.52 13.69
N ALA A 124 2.88 9.70 14.28
CA ALA A 124 3.88 10.65 13.80
C ALA A 124 5.31 10.43 14.31
N SER A 125 5.49 9.70 15.42
CA SER A 125 6.77 9.20 15.96
C SER A 125 6.47 8.23 17.10
N PHE A 126 7.27 7.17 17.29
CA PHE A 126 7.10 6.22 18.39
C PHE A 126 7.83 6.61 19.68
N GLY A 127 8.73 7.59 19.61
CA GLY A 127 9.41 8.17 20.79
C GLY A 127 10.90 7.88 20.79
N THR A 128 11.34 7.01 21.69
CA THR A 128 12.74 6.61 21.86
C THR A 128 13.20 5.61 20.79
N SER A 129 14.50 5.60 20.48
CA SER A 129 15.06 4.83 19.35
C SER A 129 15.12 3.32 19.56
N ASP A 130 14.81 2.82 20.76
CA ASP A 130 14.77 1.38 21.06
C ASP A 130 13.39 0.76 20.75
N ASP A 131 12.34 1.59 20.59
CA ASP A 131 10.94 1.17 20.37
C ASP A 131 10.64 0.84 18.90
N ALA A 132 11.51 0.05 18.25
CA ALA A 132 11.36 -0.36 16.85
C ALA A 132 10.18 -1.32 16.66
N ILE A 133 9.41 -1.15 15.59
CA ILE A 133 8.19 -1.93 15.33
C ILE A 133 8.46 -3.08 14.35
N GLU A 134 7.95 -4.25 14.72
CA GLU A 134 7.89 -5.43 13.87
C GLU A 134 6.69 -5.37 12.92
N LEU A 135 6.86 -5.85 11.69
CA LEU A 135 5.76 -5.98 10.73
C LEU A 135 4.76 -7.05 11.19
N SER A 136 5.28 -8.11 11.84
CA SER A 136 4.56 -9.24 12.39
C SER A 136 3.45 -8.82 13.36
N THR A 137 3.61 -7.68 14.06
CA THR A 137 2.62 -7.05 14.93
C THR A 137 1.27 -6.80 14.24
N PHE A 138 1.26 -6.60 12.92
CA PHE A 138 0.04 -6.40 12.13
C PHE A 138 -0.51 -7.69 11.47
N SER A 139 0.08 -8.86 11.74
CA SER A 139 -0.35 -10.14 11.14
C SER A 139 -1.77 -10.51 11.53
N SER A 140 -2.62 -10.81 10.56
CA SER A 140 -4.02 -11.14 10.79
C SER A 140 -4.64 -11.95 9.67
N LYS A 141 -5.52 -12.87 10.05
CA LYS A 141 -6.32 -13.69 9.13
C LYS A 141 -7.65 -13.03 8.74
N THR A 142 -7.92 -11.81 9.22
CA THR A 142 -9.19 -11.08 8.99
C THR A 142 -9.01 -9.71 8.35
N ILE A 143 -7.84 -9.07 8.48
CA ILE A 143 -7.60 -7.72 7.92
C ILE A 143 -7.57 -7.78 6.39
N LYS A 144 -8.57 -7.14 5.77
CA LYS A 144 -8.75 -6.98 4.31
C LYS A 144 -8.18 -5.66 3.80
N GLU A 145 -8.18 -4.62 4.63
CA GLU A 145 -7.57 -3.33 4.34
C GLU A 145 -6.64 -2.89 5.49
N LEU A 146 -5.36 -2.64 5.17
CA LEU A 146 -4.35 -2.16 6.12
C LEU A 146 -3.78 -0.83 5.65
N THR A 147 -3.82 0.19 6.51
CA THR A 147 -3.20 1.50 6.29
C THR A 147 -2.21 1.80 7.40
N LEU A 148 -0.96 2.08 7.03
CA LEU A 148 0.14 2.41 7.94
C LEU A 148 0.75 3.75 7.48
N ARG A 149 0.44 4.82 8.21
CA ARG A 149 1.07 6.14 8.07
C ARG A 149 2.04 6.36 9.22
N LEU A 150 3.25 5.85 9.06
CA LEU A 150 4.29 5.76 10.10
C LEU A 150 5.59 6.42 9.64
N ASN A 151 6.60 6.51 10.52
CA ASN A 151 7.98 6.66 10.08
C ASN A 151 8.59 5.26 9.86
N PHE A 152 8.80 4.85 8.62
CA PHE A 152 9.32 3.52 8.27
C PHE A 152 10.83 3.38 8.57
N ALA A 153 11.49 4.43 9.08
CA ALA A 153 12.80 4.33 9.71
C ALA A 153 12.80 3.54 11.03
N GLU A 154 11.64 3.48 11.70
CA GLU A 154 11.44 2.87 13.03
C GLU A 154 10.94 1.41 12.90
N LEU A 155 11.29 0.69 11.82
CA LEU A 155 10.87 -0.69 11.52
C LEU A 155 12.04 -1.68 11.48
N VAL A 156 11.76 -2.93 11.89
CA VAL A 156 12.74 -4.04 11.89
C VAL A 156 12.86 -4.68 10.49
N GLU A 157 13.97 -4.47 9.79
CA GLU A 157 14.15 -4.88 8.38
C GLU A 157 13.96 -6.38 8.11
N SER A 158 14.29 -7.24 9.07
CA SER A 158 14.34 -8.70 8.93
C SER A 158 12.98 -9.41 9.00
N ASP A 159 11.95 -8.71 9.46
CA ASP A 159 10.67 -9.30 9.87
C ASP A 159 9.61 -9.36 8.73
N ARG A 160 8.51 -10.10 8.92
CA ARG A 160 7.43 -10.30 7.94
C ARG A 160 6.06 -10.53 8.60
N TRP A 161 5.01 -9.94 8.02
CA TRP A 161 3.62 -10.24 8.38
C TRP A 161 3.03 -11.47 7.67
N ASP A 162 2.07 -12.13 8.34
CA ASP A 162 1.11 -13.06 7.71
C ASP A 162 -0.25 -12.36 7.54
N LEU A 163 -0.60 -12.04 6.29
CA LEU A 163 -1.79 -11.25 5.92
C LEU A 163 -2.52 -11.91 4.73
N PRO A 164 -3.01 -13.16 4.87
CA PRO A 164 -3.44 -13.99 3.75
C PRO A 164 -4.72 -13.50 3.05
N VAL A 165 -5.55 -12.70 3.72
CA VAL A 165 -6.81 -12.15 3.17
C VAL A 165 -6.72 -10.67 2.76
N LEU A 166 -5.54 -10.05 2.90
CA LEU A 166 -5.36 -8.62 2.63
C LEU A 166 -5.57 -8.31 1.15
N THR A 167 -6.46 -7.37 0.86
CA THR A 167 -6.81 -6.92 -0.49
C THR A 167 -6.28 -5.52 -0.82
N THR A 168 -6.19 -4.65 0.18
CA THR A 168 -5.69 -3.28 0.06
C THR A 168 -4.59 -3.02 1.10
N LEU A 169 -3.41 -2.62 0.64
CA LEU A 169 -2.33 -2.13 1.50
C LEU A 169 -2.04 -0.66 1.18
N ARG A 170 -1.87 0.17 2.21
CA ARG A 170 -1.49 1.59 2.06
C ARG A 170 -0.34 1.91 3.01
N LEU A 171 0.86 2.10 2.46
CA LEU A 171 2.05 2.53 3.21
C LEU A 171 2.30 4.00 2.91
N ILE A 172 2.38 4.84 3.95
CA ILE A 172 2.56 6.28 3.82
C ILE A 172 3.68 6.73 4.75
N GLN A 173 4.85 7.02 4.18
CA GLN A 173 5.97 7.56 4.94
C GLN A 173 5.63 8.96 5.46
N ARG A 174 5.68 9.12 6.79
CA ARG A 174 5.75 10.43 7.44
C ARG A 174 7.19 10.91 7.40
N ALA A 175 7.52 11.73 6.40
CA ALA A 175 8.85 12.34 6.34
C ALA A 175 9.07 13.28 7.55
N PRO A 176 10.19 13.20 8.27
CA PRO A 176 10.58 14.25 9.20
C PRO A 176 10.82 15.55 8.41
N TYR A 177 10.57 16.71 9.02
CA TYR A 177 10.48 18.04 8.37
C TYR A 177 11.68 18.50 7.51
N HIS A 178 12.78 17.74 7.48
CA HIS A 178 14.02 18.06 6.77
C HIS A 178 14.54 16.93 5.86
N SER A 179 13.90 15.75 5.81
CA SER A 179 14.29 14.69 4.87
C SER A 179 13.45 14.72 3.60
N TRP A 180 14.11 14.98 2.47
CA TRP A 180 13.56 14.83 1.12
C TRP A 180 13.88 13.44 0.52
N MET A 181 14.65 12.61 1.24
CA MET A 181 15.07 11.30 0.76
C MET A 181 13.92 10.29 0.89
N ALA A 182 13.58 9.64 -0.22
CA ALA A 182 12.58 8.58 -0.22
C ALA A 182 13.14 7.33 0.48
N TYR A 183 12.29 6.61 1.21
CA TYR A 183 12.71 5.44 1.98
C TYR A 183 12.68 4.20 1.10
N LYS A 184 13.74 3.39 1.14
CA LYS A 184 13.77 2.13 0.39
C LYS A 184 12.67 1.21 0.87
N LEU A 185 11.80 0.81 -0.05
CA LEU A 185 10.78 -0.17 0.23
C LEU A 185 11.45 -1.52 0.46
N LEU A 186 11.31 -2.06 1.68
CA LEU A 186 11.81 -3.39 2.01
C LEU A 186 11.00 -4.45 1.25
N ASP A 187 11.69 -5.37 0.56
CA ASP A 187 11.03 -6.47 -0.16
C ASP A 187 10.19 -7.36 0.80
N SER A 188 10.58 -7.45 2.08
CA SER A 188 9.84 -8.14 3.14
C SER A 188 8.42 -7.62 3.34
N CYS A 189 8.15 -6.33 3.15
CA CYS A 189 6.81 -5.73 3.29
C CYS A 189 5.79 -6.25 2.27
N LEU A 190 6.24 -6.76 1.11
CA LEU A 190 5.35 -7.19 0.02
C LEU A 190 5.31 -8.71 -0.18
N ILE A 191 6.20 -9.44 0.50
CA ILE A 191 6.16 -10.90 0.58
C ILE A 191 4.93 -11.33 1.42
N CYS A 192 4.40 -12.53 1.14
CA CYS A 192 3.22 -13.12 1.82
C CYS A 192 1.84 -12.42 1.63
N LEU A 193 1.64 -11.65 0.55
CA LEU A 193 0.36 -10.95 0.28
C LEU A 193 -0.43 -11.51 -0.94
N PRO A 194 -0.98 -12.75 -0.91
CA PRO A 194 -1.59 -13.41 -2.07
C PRO A 194 -2.91 -12.75 -2.54
N CYS A 195 -3.70 -12.21 -1.61
CA CYS A 195 -4.99 -11.58 -1.91
C CYS A 195 -4.88 -10.11 -2.34
N LEU A 196 -3.67 -9.52 -2.39
CA LEU A 196 -3.49 -8.10 -2.67
C LEU A 196 -4.01 -7.75 -4.08
N ARG A 197 -4.79 -6.67 -4.17
CA ARG A 197 -5.37 -6.12 -5.42
C ARG A 197 -5.12 -4.64 -5.57
N THR A 198 -5.01 -3.91 -4.45
CA THR A 198 -4.74 -2.47 -4.39
C THR A 198 -3.52 -2.21 -3.52
N LEU A 199 -2.56 -1.46 -4.04
CA LEU A 199 -1.39 -1.01 -3.29
C LEU A 199 -1.24 0.51 -3.43
N LEU A 200 -1.08 1.19 -2.30
CA LEU A 200 -0.67 2.59 -2.22
C LEU A 200 0.68 2.66 -1.51
N LEU A 201 1.65 3.30 -2.16
CA LEU A 201 2.94 3.66 -1.57
C LEU A 201 3.10 5.18 -1.67
N ASP A 202 3.41 5.84 -0.57
CA ASP A 202 3.68 7.27 -0.53
C ASP A 202 5.01 7.59 0.19
N GLY A 203 5.97 8.16 -0.54
CA GLY A 203 7.30 8.54 -0.03
C GLY A 203 8.41 7.47 -0.13
N PHE A 204 8.26 6.45 -0.99
CA PHE A 204 9.17 5.31 -1.09
C PHE A 204 10.05 5.31 -2.36
N GLU A 205 11.29 4.82 -2.24
CA GLU A 205 12.11 4.36 -3.35
C GLU A 205 11.75 2.89 -3.63
N LEU A 206 11.24 2.59 -4.83
CA LEU A 206 10.87 1.22 -5.19
C LEU A 206 12.12 0.39 -5.58
N PRO A 207 12.12 -0.93 -5.34
CA PRO A 207 13.19 -1.81 -5.79
C PRO A 207 13.31 -1.81 -7.32
N ASN A 208 14.54 -2.08 -7.80
CA ASN A 208 14.87 -2.11 -9.23
C ASN A 208 14.09 -3.17 -10.04
N SER A 209 13.44 -4.11 -9.38
CA SER A 209 12.53 -5.09 -9.98
C SER A 209 11.28 -5.18 -9.11
N PHE A 210 10.12 -4.92 -9.68
CA PHE A 210 8.86 -4.87 -8.95
C PHE A 210 7.84 -5.81 -9.60
N SER A 211 7.50 -6.91 -8.92
CA SER A 211 6.54 -7.91 -9.38
C SER A 211 5.48 -8.16 -8.31
N ILE A 212 4.21 -7.96 -8.68
CA ILE A 212 3.04 -8.37 -7.90
C ILE A 212 1.98 -8.83 -8.92
N PRO A 213 2.01 -10.10 -9.37
CA PRO A 213 1.22 -10.54 -10.53
C PRO A 213 -0.30 -10.40 -10.36
N SER A 214 -0.80 -10.36 -9.13
CA SER A 214 -2.20 -10.22 -8.76
C SER A 214 -2.70 -8.77 -8.64
N LEU A 215 -1.81 -7.78 -8.71
CA LEU A 215 -2.14 -6.38 -8.45
C LEU A 215 -2.98 -5.78 -9.59
N THR A 216 -4.10 -5.14 -9.24
CA THR A 216 -5.03 -4.51 -10.20
C THR A 216 -5.02 -2.99 -10.17
N SER A 217 -4.65 -2.39 -9.03
CA SER A 217 -4.53 -0.95 -8.83
C SER A 217 -3.26 -0.61 -8.06
N LEU A 218 -2.44 0.27 -8.63
CA LEU A 218 -1.22 0.79 -8.00
C LEU A 218 -1.31 2.32 -7.89
N HIS A 219 -0.99 2.86 -6.72
CA HIS A 219 -0.84 4.30 -6.49
C HIS A 219 0.55 4.57 -5.91
N LEU A 220 1.31 5.44 -6.58
CA LEU A 220 2.64 5.88 -6.15
C LEU A 220 2.65 7.40 -5.97
N ALA A 221 2.83 7.87 -4.73
CA ALA A 221 2.96 9.29 -4.40
C ALA A 221 4.36 9.60 -3.87
N ARG A 222 4.96 10.71 -4.32
CA ARG A 222 6.31 11.17 -3.95
C ARG A 222 7.42 10.10 -4.07
N CYS A 223 7.20 9.08 -4.91
CA CYS A 223 8.07 7.91 -5.06
C CYS A 223 9.17 8.11 -6.11
N GLY A 224 10.28 7.38 -5.93
CA GLY A 224 11.29 7.16 -6.98
C GLY A 224 10.91 5.97 -7.87
N LEU A 225 10.82 6.19 -9.19
CA LEU A 225 10.59 5.11 -10.16
C LEU A 225 11.90 4.36 -10.45
N PRO A 226 11.86 3.02 -10.55
CA PRO A 226 13.02 2.23 -10.98
C PRO A 226 13.28 2.42 -12.48
N GLN A 227 14.54 2.29 -12.90
CA GLN A 227 14.95 2.33 -14.32
C GLN A 227 14.63 1.04 -15.11
N LYS A 228 13.89 0.10 -14.51
CA LYS A 228 13.74 -1.29 -14.99
C LYS A 228 12.29 -1.76 -14.94
N VAL A 229 12.04 -2.87 -15.63
CA VAL A 229 10.71 -3.39 -15.98
C VAL A 229 9.86 -3.69 -14.74
N TRP A 230 8.60 -3.25 -14.79
CA TRP A 230 7.54 -3.66 -13.87
C TRP A 230 6.86 -4.93 -14.39
N ASP A 231 6.74 -5.94 -13.53
CA ASP A 231 6.00 -7.17 -13.81
C ASP A 231 4.65 -7.14 -13.07
N LEU A 232 3.70 -6.40 -13.66
CA LEU A 232 2.36 -6.19 -13.12
C LEU A 232 1.29 -6.60 -14.16
N PRO A 233 1.23 -7.90 -14.57
CA PRO A 233 0.37 -8.37 -15.65
C PRO A 233 -1.13 -8.13 -15.43
N SER A 234 -1.60 -8.08 -14.18
CA SER A 234 -3.01 -7.82 -13.85
C SER A 234 -3.38 -6.34 -13.70
N LEU A 235 -2.45 -5.41 -13.89
CA LEU A 235 -2.66 -3.99 -13.56
C LEU A 235 -3.64 -3.31 -14.52
N ILE A 236 -4.74 -2.79 -13.97
CA ILE A 236 -5.81 -2.09 -14.70
C ILE A 236 -5.69 -0.57 -14.50
N THR A 237 -5.33 -0.14 -13.29
CA THR A 237 -5.25 1.26 -12.87
C THR A 237 -3.87 1.60 -12.31
N LEU A 238 -3.28 2.70 -12.81
CA LEU A 238 -2.07 3.30 -12.25
C LEU A 238 -2.33 4.76 -11.89
N THR A 239 -1.96 5.15 -10.67
CA THR A 239 -1.90 6.55 -10.23
C THR A 239 -0.46 6.92 -9.91
N LEU A 240 0.03 8.03 -10.44
CA LEU A 240 1.36 8.60 -10.14
C LEU A 240 1.18 10.04 -9.64
N GLU A 241 1.80 10.39 -8.52
CA GLU A 241 1.65 11.70 -7.88
C GLU A 241 2.99 12.29 -7.41
N ASP A 242 3.36 13.47 -7.91
CA ASP A 242 4.66 14.15 -7.63
C ASP A 242 5.91 13.26 -7.86
N VAL A 243 5.76 12.24 -8.70
CA VAL A 243 6.76 11.21 -8.99
C VAL A 243 7.93 11.76 -9.82
N SER A 244 9.12 11.14 -9.67
CA SER A 244 10.31 11.48 -10.47
C SER A 244 10.27 10.81 -11.85
N PHE A 245 10.22 11.60 -12.92
CA PHE A 245 10.43 11.12 -14.29
C PHE A 245 11.84 11.54 -14.73
N ASN A 246 12.75 10.57 -14.90
CA ASN A 246 14.12 10.88 -15.32
C ASN A 246 14.19 11.21 -16.82
N GLU A 247 13.60 10.38 -17.69
CA GLU A 247 13.48 10.63 -19.14
C GLU A 247 12.37 9.73 -19.75
N SER A 248 11.21 10.32 -20.07
CA SER A 248 10.01 9.66 -20.68
C SER A 248 9.35 8.51 -19.91
N ILE A 249 8.01 8.39 -19.99
CA ILE A 249 7.25 7.34 -19.26
C ILE A 249 7.10 6.06 -20.12
N THR A 250 8.21 5.56 -20.64
CA THR A 250 8.23 4.45 -21.62
C THR A 250 7.77 3.11 -21.05
N PHE A 251 7.95 2.87 -19.75
CA PHE A 251 7.56 1.61 -19.08
C PHE A 251 6.04 1.34 -19.12
N LEU A 252 5.19 2.35 -19.36
CA LEU A 252 3.75 2.16 -19.56
C LEU A 252 3.41 1.27 -20.77
N SER A 253 4.37 1.04 -21.67
CA SER A 253 4.26 0.13 -22.80
C SER A 253 4.32 -1.36 -22.41
N THR A 254 4.94 -1.71 -21.27
CA THR A 254 5.00 -3.10 -20.76
C THR A 254 3.77 -3.48 -19.93
N LEU A 255 2.94 -2.50 -19.55
CA LEU A 255 1.75 -2.71 -18.73
C LEU A 255 0.55 -3.09 -19.60
N PHE A 256 0.58 -4.31 -20.15
CA PHE A 256 -0.31 -4.76 -21.22
C PHE A 256 -1.81 -4.78 -20.88
N ASN A 257 -2.22 -4.68 -19.62
CA ASN A 257 -3.64 -4.60 -19.21
C ASN A 257 -4.07 -3.22 -18.69
N LEU A 258 -3.17 -2.21 -18.71
CA LEU A 258 -3.45 -0.87 -18.19
C LEU A 258 -4.55 -0.18 -19.00
N ARG A 259 -5.64 0.20 -18.31
CA ARG A 259 -6.80 0.90 -18.90
C ARG A 259 -6.98 2.31 -18.37
N ASN A 260 -6.53 2.57 -17.15
CA ASN A 260 -6.69 3.84 -16.45
C ASN A 260 -5.32 4.37 -16.00
N LEU A 261 -4.97 5.59 -16.39
CA LEU A 261 -3.79 6.31 -15.89
C LEU A 261 -4.23 7.64 -15.29
N ILE A 262 -3.80 7.91 -14.06
CA ILE A 262 -4.08 9.16 -13.35
C ILE A 262 -2.74 9.79 -12.94
N LEU A 263 -2.50 11.04 -13.31
CA LEU A 263 -1.25 11.76 -13.04
C LEU A 263 -1.52 13.03 -12.24
N PHE A 264 -0.92 13.17 -11.06
CA PHE A 264 -0.99 14.36 -10.22
C PHE A 264 0.37 15.10 -10.20
N PHE A 265 0.33 16.40 -10.50
CA PHE A 265 1.48 17.29 -10.51
C PHE A 265 1.20 18.47 -9.56
N ARG A 266 1.56 18.34 -8.27
CA ARG A 266 1.31 19.36 -7.26
C ARG A 266 2.53 20.26 -6.98
N THR A 267 3.74 19.69 -6.93
CA THR A 267 4.93 20.38 -6.39
C THR A 267 6.11 20.56 -7.35
N ARG A 268 6.12 19.85 -8.49
CA ARG A 268 7.23 19.87 -9.45
C ARG A 268 6.85 20.57 -10.75
N THR A 269 7.81 21.27 -11.35
CA THR A 269 7.69 21.74 -12.74
C THR A 269 7.47 20.56 -13.66
N MET A 270 6.41 20.58 -14.47
CA MET A 270 6.25 19.62 -15.56
C MET A 270 7.46 19.68 -16.49
N MET A 271 8.00 18.51 -16.84
CA MET A 271 8.86 18.32 -18.00
C MET A 271 8.03 17.81 -19.18
N ASP A 272 8.59 17.83 -20.39
CA ASP A 272 7.98 17.18 -21.55
C ASP A 272 7.74 15.69 -21.25
N CYS A 273 6.53 15.21 -21.56
CA CYS A 273 6.04 13.95 -21.03
C CYS A 273 5.48 13.07 -22.16
N TYR A 274 6.13 11.94 -22.42
CA TYR A 274 5.69 10.96 -23.43
C TYR A 274 4.97 9.80 -22.76
N ILE A 275 3.66 9.68 -23.00
CA ILE A 275 2.78 8.63 -22.49
C ILE A 275 2.54 7.62 -23.61
N VAL A 276 3.19 6.45 -23.55
CA VAL A 276 3.07 5.38 -24.56
C VAL A 276 2.40 4.17 -23.91
N SER A 277 1.16 3.85 -24.28
CA SER A 277 0.47 2.67 -23.72
C SER A 277 -0.58 2.09 -24.68
N PRO A 278 -0.51 0.80 -25.05
CA PRO A 278 -1.31 0.23 -26.13
C PRO A 278 -2.78 -0.06 -25.77
N GLN A 279 -3.12 -0.20 -24.48
CA GLN A 279 -4.47 -0.52 -24.02
C GLN A 279 -5.18 0.60 -23.25
N LEU A 280 -4.50 1.72 -22.99
CA LEU A 280 -5.03 2.83 -22.19
C LEU A 280 -6.34 3.38 -22.81
N VAL A 281 -7.40 3.45 -22.00
CA VAL A 281 -8.74 3.92 -22.40
C VAL A 281 -9.09 5.26 -21.76
N ASN A 282 -8.67 5.44 -20.49
CA ASN A 282 -8.99 6.57 -19.64
C ASN A 282 -7.69 7.22 -19.15
N LEU A 283 -7.53 8.53 -19.38
CA LEU A 283 -6.40 9.33 -18.89
C LEU A 283 -6.92 10.52 -18.07
N GLU A 284 -6.42 10.69 -16.86
CA GLU A 284 -6.68 11.87 -16.03
C GLU A 284 -5.37 12.56 -15.66
N ILE A 285 -5.34 13.89 -15.80
CA ILE A 285 -4.17 14.71 -15.49
C ILE A 285 -4.60 15.89 -14.62
N ASN A 286 -4.08 15.94 -13.40
CA ASN A 286 -4.38 16.96 -12.40
C ASN A 286 -3.11 17.79 -12.15
N ALA A 287 -3.07 18.97 -12.76
CA ALA A 287 -1.92 19.88 -12.78
C ALA A 287 -2.39 21.32 -12.47
N PRO A 288 -2.83 21.59 -11.22
CA PRO A 288 -3.51 22.84 -10.86
C PRO A 288 -2.59 24.07 -10.83
N MET A 289 -1.27 23.89 -11.00
CA MET A 289 -0.25 24.94 -10.86
C MET A 289 0.81 24.88 -11.96
N SER A 290 0.71 25.78 -12.93
CA SER A 290 1.72 25.99 -13.98
C SER A 290 2.13 27.48 -14.02
N THR A 291 2.79 27.95 -12.96
CA THR A 291 3.22 29.35 -12.80
C THR A 291 4.45 29.72 -13.65
N THR A 292 5.19 28.71 -14.11
CA THR A 292 6.37 28.87 -14.97
C THR A 292 5.97 28.92 -16.45
N GLY A 293 6.40 29.97 -17.16
CA GLY A 293 6.11 30.17 -18.59
C GLY A 293 6.87 29.26 -19.57
N HIS A 294 7.17 28.02 -19.18
CA HIS A 294 7.73 26.99 -20.05
C HIS A 294 6.61 26.05 -20.48
N SER A 295 6.44 25.85 -21.79
CA SER A 295 5.31 25.13 -22.39
C SER A 295 5.54 23.62 -22.43
N SER A 296 5.71 23.01 -21.25
CA SER A 296 5.94 21.57 -21.11
C SER A 296 4.78 20.79 -21.75
N ASN A 297 5.10 19.90 -22.68
CA ASN A 297 4.15 19.28 -23.58
C ASN A 297 3.96 17.79 -23.30
N ILE A 298 2.71 17.39 -23.09
CA ILE A 298 2.32 16.01 -22.84
C ILE A 298 1.92 15.35 -24.17
N THR A 299 2.73 14.44 -24.68
CA THR A 299 2.44 13.70 -25.92
C THR A 299 1.89 12.32 -25.60
N VAL A 300 0.64 12.06 -26.03
CA VAL A 300 -0.10 10.83 -25.69
C VAL A 300 -0.22 9.91 -26.91
N LEU A 301 0.51 8.80 -26.88
CA LEU A 301 0.54 7.75 -27.90
C LEU A 301 -0.19 6.51 -27.37
N ALA A 302 -1.52 6.60 -27.31
CA ALA A 302 -2.41 5.57 -26.77
C ALA A 302 -3.56 5.25 -27.74
N PRO A 303 -3.43 4.24 -28.63
CA PRO A 303 -4.35 4.05 -29.76
C PRO A 303 -5.79 3.64 -29.39
N LYS A 304 -6.04 3.27 -28.13
CA LYS A 304 -7.38 2.87 -27.62
C LYS A 304 -8.02 3.91 -26.71
N ILE A 305 -7.40 5.07 -26.54
CA ILE A 305 -7.89 6.11 -25.63
C ILE A 305 -9.23 6.66 -26.11
N ARG A 306 -10.16 6.82 -25.16
CA ARG A 306 -11.52 7.34 -25.42
C ARG A 306 -11.86 8.52 -24.53
N ASN A 307 -11.40 8.49 -23.28
CA ASN A 307 -11.81 9.44 -22.26
C ASN A 307 -10.58 10.17 -21.70
N PHE A 308 -10.66 11.50 -21.63
CA PHE A 308 -9.63 12.35 -21.05
C PHE A 308 -10.26 13.32 -20.04
N SER A 309 -9.66 13.42 -18.86
CA SER A 309 -10.01 14.39 -17.80
C SER A 309 -8.81 15.27 -17.48
N SER A 310 -9.01 16.58 -17.32
CA SER A 310 -7.96 17.51 -16.93
C SER A 310 -8.41 18.49 -15.85
N VAL A 311 -7.55 18.70 -14.85
CA VAL A 311 -7.63 19.83 -13.91
C VAL A 311 -6.40 20.72 -14.12
N GLY A 312 -6.63 22.02 -14.37
CA GLY A 312 -5.58 22.99 -14.68
C GLY A 312 -5.28 23.11 -16.18
N ILE A 313 -4.18 23.79 -16.52
CA ILE A 313 -3.82 24.17 -17.90
C ILE A 313 -2.37 23.78 -18.19
N PHE A 314 -2.17 23.04 -19.28
CA PHE A 314 -0.88 22.53 -19.74
C PHE A 314 -0.97 22.24 -21.26
N SER A 315 0.18 22.11 -21.95
CA SER A 315 0.19 21.69 -23.35
C SER A 315 0.01 20.16 -23.43
N ILE A 316 -0.87 19.70 -24.31
CA ILE A 316 -1.12 18.28 -24.53
C ILE A 316 -1.42 18.02 -26.01
N THR A 317 -0.90 16.91 -26.54
CA THR A 317 -1.11 16.47 -27.93
C THR A 317 -1.42 14.98 -27.95
N PHE A 318 -2.52 14.60 -28.61
CA PHE A 318 -2.91 13.20 -28.78
C PHE A 318 -2.52 12.68 -30.16
N GLY A 319 -1.83 11.54 -30.22
CA GLY A 319 -1.54 10.80 -31.45
C GLY A 319 -2.72 9.99 -32.01
N VAL A 320 -3.96 10.31 -31.61
CA VAL A 320 -5.18 9.62 -32.05
C VAL A 320 -6.16 10.55 -32.76
N THR A 321 -6.91 9.98 -33.69
CA THR A 321 -7.88 10.68 -34.57
C THR A 321 -9.25 10.94 -33.94
N LYS A 322 -9.51 10.45 -32.72
CA LYS A 322 -10.77 10.68 -32.02
C LYS A 322 -10.61 10.56 -30.50
N LEU A 323 -11.18 11.52 -29.77
CA LEU A 323 -11.51 11.37 -28.35
C LEU A 323 -13.03 11.33 -28.21
N GLU A 324 -13.57 10.41 -27.43
CA GLU A 324 -15.03 10.26 -27.25
C GLU A 324 -15.54 11.26 -26.20
N ASN A 325 -14.91 11.30 -25.03
CA ASN A 325 -15.24 12.22 -23.94
C ASN A 325 -13.99 13.00 -23.49
N VAL A 326 -14.11 14.31 -23.39
CA VAL A 326 -13.11 15.22 -22.83
C VAL A 326 -13.78 16.03 -21.72
N ASN A 327 -13.20 16.05 -20.53
CA ASN A 327 -13.71 16.78 -19.37
C ASN A 327 -12.64 17.78 -18.88
N ILE A 328 -12.96 19.07 -18.86
CA ILE A 328 -12.00 20.13 -18.53
C ILE A 328 -12.50 20.92 -17.31
N ASN A 329 -11.66 20.98 -16.28
CA ASN A 329 -11.76 21.92 -15.17
C ASN A 329 -10.53 22.85 -15.18
N LEU A 330 -10.74 24.16 -15.33
CA LEU A 330 -9.66 25.16 -15.37
C LEU A 330 -9.29 25.75 -14.01
N GLN A 331 -10.01 25.43 -12.93
CA GLN A 331 -9.74 25.94 -11.58
C GLN A 331 -8.92 24.95 -10.75
N GLY A 332 -7.64 25.25 -10.59
CA GLY A 332 -6.81 24.70 -9.53
C GLY A 332 -7.18 25.25 -8.15
N SER A 333 -6.84 24.50 -7.10
CA SER A 333 -7.16 24.78 -5.68
C SER A 333 -6.78 26.19 -5.17
N THR A 334 -5.87 26.87 -5.86
CA THR A 334 -5.24 28.14 -5.47
C THR A 334 -5.72 29.35 -6.28
N ALA A 335 -6.73 29.21 -7.15
CA ALA A 335 -7.22 30.29 -8.01
C ALA A 335 -7.82 31.50 -7.23
N LEU A 336 -8.14 31.31 -5.95
CA LEU A 336 -8.83 32.28 -5.08
C LEU A 336 -7.98 33.51 -4.71
N ASP A 337 -6.65 33.37 -4.59
CA ASP A 337 -5.75 34.45 -4.14
C ASP A 337 -5.08 35.21 -5.31
N ALA A 338 -5.40 34.88 -6.55
CA ALA A 338 -4.78 35.47 -7.74
C ALA A 338 -5.50 36.76 -8.18
N SER A 339 -4.75 37.83 -8.45
CA SER A 339 -5.33 39.05 -8.97
C SER A 339 -5.94 38.84 -10.37
N PRO A 340 -7.01 39.57 -10.77
CA PRO A 340 -7.72 39.30 -12.02
C PRO A 340 -6.83 39.26 -13.28
N LYS A 341 -5.81 40.12 -13.36
CA LYS A 341 -4.83 40.12 -14.48
C LYS A 341 -3.91 38.89 -14.50
N LYS A 342 -3.67 38.24 -13.35
CA LYS A 342 -2.95 36.95 -13.29
C LYS A 342 -3.86 35.82 -13.78
N LEU A 343 -5.13 35.81 -13.36
CA LEU A 343 -6.13 34.83 -13.80
C LEU A 343 -6.41 34.93 -15.31
N GLU A 344 -6.61 36.15 -15.84
CA GLU A 344 -6.79 36.42 -17.28
C GLU A 344 -5.61 35.87 -18.11
N ARG A 345 -4.37 36.09 -17.64
CA ARG A 345 -3.17 35.54 -18.29
C ARG A 345 -3.06 34.01 -18.17
N TYR A 346 -3.38 33.45 -17.01
CA TYR A 346 -3.37 32.00 -16.76
C TYR A 346 -4.38 31.28 -17.64
N TYR A 347 -5.65 31.71 -17.61
CA TYR A 347 -6.69 31.17 -18.49
C TYR A 347 -6.35 31.38 -19.97
N GLY A 348 -5.68 32.49 -20.32
CA GLY A 348 -5.19 32.73 -21.68
C GLY A 348 -4.29 31.62 -22.25
N HIS A 349 -3.68 30.78 -21.40
CA HIS A 349 -2.87 29.63 -21.86
C HIS A 349 -3.70 28.46 -22.43
N VAL A 350 -5.05 28.45 -22.33
CA VAL A 350 -5.88 27.38 -22.95
C VAL A 350 -5.74 27.31 -24.47
N VAL A 351 -5.27 28.38 -25.12
CA VAL A 351 -5.00 28.42 -26.57
C VAL A 351 -3.89 27.45 -26.99
N TYR A 352 -3.03 27.01 -26.07
CA TYR A 352 -2.03 25.97 -26.30
C TYR A 352 -2.57 24.56 -26.00
N MET A 353 -3.53 24.45 -25.07
CA MET A 353 -4.12 23.17 -24.63
C MET A 353 -5.19 22.66 -25.59
N PHE A 354 -6.14 23.51 -25.98
CA PHE A 354 -7.35 23.10 -26.70
C PHE A 354 -7.08 22.56 -28.13
N PRO A 355 -6.10 23.06 -28.92
CA PRO A 355 -5.82 22.51 -30.25
C PRO A 355 -5.49 21.02 -30.24
N GLY A 356 -4.76 20.52 -29.24
CA GLY A 356 -4.47 19.10 -29.07
C GLY A 356 -5.66 18.24 -28.64
N LEU A 357 -6.74 18.89 -28.17
CA LEU A 357 -8.03 18.28 -27.83
C LEU A 357 -9.05 18.36 -28.98
N GLY A 358 -8.68 18.90 -30.15
CA GLY A 358 -9.59 19.21 -31.25
C GLY A 358 -10.39 18.04 -31.83
N ASN A 359 -9.91 16.81 -31.61
CA ASN A 359 -10.54 15.54 -31.98
C ASN A 359 -11.68 15.08 -31.04
N ALA A 360 -12.03 15.86 -30.01
CA ALA A 360 -13.09 15.54 -29.07
C ALA A 360 -14.48 15.49 -29.71
N ARG A 361 -15.26 14.45 -29.39
CA ARG A 361 -16.69 14.31 -29.75
C ARG A 361 -17.62 14.91 -28.71
N ILE A 362 -17.30 14.76 -27.43
CA ILE A 362 -18.05 15.32 -26.30
C ILE A 362 -17.08 16.10 -25.43
N LEU A 363 -17.33 17.41 -25.27
CA LEU A 363 -16.59 18.29 -24.37
C LEU A 363 -17.48 18.61 -23.16
N THR A 364 -17.05 18.25 -21.96
CA THR A 364 -17.72 18.60 -20.69
C THR A 364 -16.97 19.73 -20.01
N LEU A 365 -17.69 20.77 -19.62
CA LEU A 365 -17.20 21.94 -18.90
C LEU A 365 -18.01 22.11 -17.61
N ASP A 366 -17.35 22.42 -16.50
CA ASP A 366 -18.00 22.84 -15.26
C ASP A 366 -18.29 24.35 -15.24
N LEU A 367 -19.02 24.82 -14.22
CA LEU A 367 -19.40 26.23 -14.07
C LEU A 367 -18.16 27.13 -13.99
N ALA A 368 -17.21 26.75 -13.15
CA ALA A 368 -15.92 27.37 -12.95
C ALA A 368 -15.15 27.59 -14.28
N THR A 369 -15.17 26.59 -15.15
CA THR A 369 -14.52 26.62 -16.47
C THR A 369 -15.27 27.50 -17.47
N ILE A 370 -16.60 27.48 -17.47
CA ILE A 370 -17.40 28.35 -18.35
C ILE A 370 -17.20 29.82 -17.96
N GLU A 371 -17.13 30.13 -16.67
CA GLU A 371 -16.84 31.48 -16.16
C GLU A 371 -15.41 31.93 -16.51
N ALA A 372 -14.41 31.06 -16.29
CA ALA A 372 -13.02 31.31 -16.68
C ALA A 372 -12.88 31.59 -18.19
N LEU A 373 -13.42 30.73 -19.05
CA LEU A 373 -13.41 30.92 -20.51
C LEU A 373 -14.21 32.17 -20.95
N SER A 374 -15.29 32.50 -20.25
CA SER A 374 -16.08 33.71 -20.54
C SER A 374 -15.28 34.99 -20.26
N SER A 375 -14.48 35.00 -19.19
CA SER A 375 -13.62 36.15 -18.83
C SER A 375 -12.61 36.49 -19.94
N ILE A 376 -12.03 35.47 -20.58
CA ILE A 376 -11.06 35.61 -21.68
C ILE A 376 -11.69 35.54 -23.09
N SER A 377 -13.02 35.52 -23.20
CA SER A 377 -13.72 35.27 -24.48
C SER A 377 -13.32 36.20 -25.64
N LYS A 378 -12.86 37.43 -25.35
CA LYS A 378 -12.28 38.34 -26.33
C LYS A 378 -10.91 37.87 -26.84
N LEU A 379 -10.02 37.42 -25.96
CA LEU A 379 -8.72 36.85 -26.32
C LEU A 379 -8.92 35.60 -27.19
N LEU A 380 -9.86 34.73 -26.83
CA LEU A 380 -10.18 33.51 -27.58
C LEU A 380 -10.66 33.80 -29.00
N SER A 381 -11.40 34.89 -29.23
CA SER A 381 -11.84 35.30 -30.58
C SER A 381 -10.72 35.71 -31.55
N LEU A 382 -9.48 35.84 -31.08
CA LEU A 382 -8.31 36.08 -31.93
C LEU A 382 -7.73 34.77 -32.51
N PHE A 383 -8.21 33.61 -32.07
CA PHE A 383 -7.70 32.29 -32.46
C PHE A 383 -8.78 31.49 -33.21
N PRO A 384 -8.40 30.62 -34.16
CA PRO A 384 -9.35 29.74 -34.83
C PRO A 384 -9.93 28.71 -33.84
N SER A 385 -11.20 28.33 -34.03
CA SER A 385 -11.83 27.27 -33.23
C SER A 385 -10.97 25.99 -33.23
N PRO A 386 -10.57 25.46 -32.07
CA PRO A 386 -9.67 24.32 -31.99
C PRO A 386 -10.39 22.99 -32.21
N PHE A 387 -11.71 22.93 -31.97
CA PHE A 387 -12.50 21.70 -32.04
C PHE A 387 -13.16 21.50 -33.41
N TYR A 388 -12.87 20.37 -34.06
CA TYR A 388 -13.30 20.04 -35.42
C TYR A 388 -14.03 18.69 -35.55
N ASN A 389 -14.40 18.08 -34.43
CA ASN A 389 -15.08 16.78 -34.35
C ASN A 389 -16.22 16.74 -33.30
N LEU A 390 -16.63 17.89 -32.75
CA LEU A 390 -17.62 17.91 -31.67
C LEU A 390 -19.00 17.51 -32.18
N LYS A 391 -19.72 16.77 -31.32
CA LYS A 391 -21.17 16.57 -31.40
C LYS A 391 -21.89 17.26 -30.23
N TYR A 392 -21.31 17.23 -29.03
CA TYR A 392 -21.92 17.82 -27.83
C TYR A 392 -20.93 18.62 -27.00
N VAL A 393 -21.36 19.81 -26.55
CA VAL A 393 -20.73 20.52 -25.42
C VAL A 393 -21.65 20.40 -24.21
N LYS A 394 -21.26 19.60 -23.23
CA LYS A 394 -22.01 19.37 -22.00
C LYS A 394 -21.68 20.45 -20.97
N VAL A 395 -22.72 21.12 -20.48
CA VAL A 395 -22.66 22.17 -19.44
C VAL A 395 -23.46 21.74 -18.19
N PRO A 396 -23.31 22.39 -17.02
CA PRO A 396 -24.02 22.02 -15.80
C PRO A 396 -25.56 22.08 -15.95
N GLN A 397 -26.26 21.24 -15.18
CA GLN A 397 -27.72 21.20 -15.22
C GLN A 397 -28.33 22.55 -14.81
N GLY A 398 -29.29 23.05 -15.59
CA GLY A 398 -29.91 24.35 -15.38
C GLY A 398 -29.11 25.54 -15.95
N TYR A 399 -27.88 25.35 -16.41
CA TYR A 399 -27.11 26.40 -17.07
C TYR A 399 -27.74 26.74 -18.43
N LYS A 400 -28.07 28.01 -18.66
CA LYS A 400 -28.73 28.48 -19.89
C LYS A 400 -27.70 28.74 -20.99
N GLU A 401 -27.96 28.22 -22.19
CA GLU A 401 -27.09 28.46 -23.35
C GLU A 401 -26.94 29.95 -23.70
N SER A 402 -27.94 30.77 -23.35
CA SER A 402 -27.90 32.23 -23.51
C SER A 402 -26.85 32.94 -22.64
N CYS A 403 -26.31 32.27 -21.62
CA CYS A 403 -25.30 32.84 -20.72
C CYS A 403 -23.86 32.68 -21.27
N ILE A 404 -23.64 31.84 -22.29
CA ILE A 404 -22.33 31.64 -22.91
C ILE A 404 -22.09 32.76 -23.94
N PRO A 405 -21.01 33.57 -23.82
CA PRO A 405 -20.73 34.66 -24.75
C PRO A 405 -20.61 34.18 -26.21
N THR A 406 -21.13 34.97 -27.17
CA THR A 406 -21.11 34.62 -28.60
C THR A 406 -19.69 34.29 -29.10
N CYS A 407 -18.69 35.09 -28.72
CA CYS A 407 -17.28 34.84 -29.05
C CYS A 407 -16.77 33.49 -28.52
N LEU A 408 -17.23 33.05 -27.34
CA LEU A 408 -16.87 31.75 -26.78
C LEU A 408 -17.62 30.60 -27.49
N LYS A 409 -18.89 30.80 -27.87
CA LYS A 409 -19.61 29.81 -28.71
C LYS A 409 -18.90 29.61 -30.05
N GLN A 410 -18.54 30.69 -30.73
CA GLN A 410 -17.80 30.64 -31.98
C GLN A 410 -16.46 29.92 -31.82
N TYR A 411 -15.66 30.32 -30.82
CA TYR A 411 -14.39 29.66 -30.54
C TYR A 411 -14.53 28.16 -30.22
N LEU A 412 -15.63 27.73 -29.59
CA LEU A 412 -15.86 26.30 -29.30
C LEU A 412 -16.46 25.51 -30.48
N LEU A 413 -17.22 26.15 -31.38
CA LEU A 413 -18.13 25.46 -32.31
C LEU A 413 -17.91 25.76 -33.80
N ASP A 414 -17.20 26.82 -34.20
CA ASP A 414 -17.17 27.28 -35.61
C ASP A 414 -16.60 26.23 -36.59
N ARG A 415 -15.72 25.31 -36.13
CA ARG A 415 -15.21 24.19 -36.94
C ARG A 415 -15.95 22.87 -36.71
N SER A 416 -16.98 22.87 -35.86
CA SER A 416 -17.89 21.75 -35.58
C SER A 416 -19.36 22.19 -35.69
N PRO A 417 -19.85 22.67 -36.86
CA PRO A 417 -21.14 23.38 -36.97
C PRO A 417 -22.38 22.52 -36.66
N ASN A 418 -22.24 21.19 -36.58
CA ASN A 418 -23.30 20.27 -36.16
C ASN A 418 -23.28 19.96 -34.64
N ALA A 419 -22.37 20.57 -33.88
CA ALA A 419 -22.27 20.40 -32.44
C ALA A 419 -23.37 21.18 -31.70
N THR A 420 -23.90 20.61 -30.63
CA THR A 420 -24.97 21.21 -29.83
C THR A 420 -24.57 21.32 -28.35
N ILE A 421 -24.99 22.41 -27.70
CA ILE A 421 -24.75 22.62 -26.27
C ILE A 421 -25.91 21.96 -25.49
N VAL A 422 -25.59 21.14 -24.50
CA VAL A 422 -26.58 20.31 -23.77
C VAL A 422 -26.32 20.29 -22.26
N THR A 423 -27.38 20.27 -21.45
CA THR A 423 -27.28 20.03 -19.99
C THR A 423 -27.25 18.54 -19.65
N THR A 424 -27.75 17.70 -20.54
CA THR A 424 -27.87 16.23 -20.40
C THR A 424 -27.55 15.59 -21.75
N LEU A 425 -26.70 14.57 -21.76
CA LEU A 425 -26.42 13.82 -22.98
C LEU A 425 -27.62 12.92 -23.33
N PRO A 426 -28.03 12.84 -24.60
CA PRO A 426 -28.97 11.80 -25.04
C PRO A 426 -28.39 10.42 -24.74
N GLN A 427 -29.23 9.52 -24.23
CA GLN A 427 -28.86 8.10 -24.06
C GLN A 427 -28.50 7.52 -25.44
N GLN A 428 -27.44 6.71 -25.49
CA GLN A 428 -27.12 5.95 -26.69
C GLN A 428 -27.84 4.61 -26.60
N ASP A 429 -28.79 4.38 -27.50
CA ASP A 429 -29.47 3.08 -27.66
C ASP A 429 -28.52 2.04 -28.28
N GLU A 430 -27.51 1.61 -27.52
CA GLU A 430 -26.86 0.32 -27.77
C GLU A 430 -27.79 -0.79 -27.28
N LEU A 431 -28.41 -1.49 -28.23
CA LEU A 431 -29.28 -2.65 -28.00
C LEU A 431 -28.49 -3.83 -27.38
N ILE A 432 -28.29 -3.79 -26.07
CA ILE A 432 -27.85 -4.93 -25.27
C ILE A 432 -29.07 -5.82 -25.00
N PRO A 433 -29.09 -7.09 -25.46
CA PRO A 433 -30.18 -8.01 -25.16
C PRO A 433 -30.31 -8.24 -23.65
N GLN A 434 -31.49 -7.95 -23.09
CA GLN A 434 -31.77 -8.16 -21.67
C GLN A 434 -31.87 -9.66 -21.37
N ASN A 435 -30.79 -10.23 -20.80
CA ASN A 435 -30.83 -11.47 -20.03
C ASN A 435 -29.50 -11.65 -19.27
N LEU A 436 -29.48 -11.27 -17.98
CA LEU A 436 -29.20 -12.19 -16.85
C LEU A 436 -29.04 -11.39 -15.53
N VAL A 437 -30.15 -11.13 -14.84
CA VAL A 437 -30.16 -10.69 -13.42
C VAL A 437 -31.23 -11.48 -12.68
N ALA A 438 -30.90 -11.92 -11.46
CA ALA A 438 -31.75 -12.66 -10.52
C ALA A 438 -32.18 -14.08 -10.95
N GLU A 439 -31.41 -15.09 -10.53
CA GLU A 439 -31.78 -16.25 -9.68
C GLU A 439 -30.57 -17.22 -9.62
N LYS A 440 -30.24 -17.94 -8.53
CA LYS A 440 -30.69 -17.90 -7.12
C LYS A 440 -29.57 -18.50 -6.22
N LEU A 441 -29.65 -18.28 -4.91
CA LEU A 441 -28.84 -19.01 -3.92
C LEU A 441 -29.42 -20.41 -3.62
N LEU A 442 -28.59 -21.27 -3.03
CA LEU A 442 -28.90 -22.51 -2.30
C LEU A 442 -29.38 -23.75 -3.08
N ALA A 443 -28.49 -24.75 -3.15
CA ALA A 443 -28.75 -26.13 -2.70
C ALA A 443 -27.41 -26.76 -2.25
N ALA A 444 -27.43 -27.82 -1.42
CA ALA A 444 -26.21 -28.32 -0.78
C ALA A 444 -26.13 -29.85 -0.59
N SER A 445 -24.88 -30.35 -0.58
CA SER A 445 -24.37 -31.48 0.22
C SER A 445 -24.78 -32.93 -0.12
N VAL A 446 -24.07 -33.87 0.53
CA VAL A 446 -24.26 -35.36 0.55
C VAL A 446 -23.73 -36.08 -0.71
N ALA A 447 -23.00 -37.22 -0.65
CA ALA A 447 -22.76 -38.20 0.44
C ALA A 447 -21.27 -38.57 0.70
N ARG A 448 -21.04 -39.43 1.71
CA ARG A 448 -19.76 -40.11 2.04
C ARG A 448 -19.90 -41.64 1.87
N THR A 449 -18.79 -42.34 1.65
CA THR A 449 -18.40 -43.70 2.16
C THR A 449 -17.02 -44.06 1.59
N GLY A 450 -16.11 -44.81 2.23
CA GLY A 450 -16.06 -45.35 3.61
C GLY A 450 -15.27 -46.67 3.69
N HIS A 451 -14.38 -46.83 4.70
CA HIS A 451 -13.66 -48.08 5.10
C HIS A 451 -12.53 -48.58 4.13
N ASP A 452 -11.47 -49.34 4.50
CA ASP A 452 -10.84 -49.84 5.76
C ASP A 452 -9.46 -50.51 5.40
N GLN A 453 -8.49 -50.95 6.23
CA GLN A 453 -8.18 -50.88 7.68
C GLN A 453 -6.66 -51.16 7.97
N ALA A 454 -6.21 -50.89 9.21
CA ALA A 454 -5.20 -51.61 10.04
C ALA A 454 -3.75 -51.98 9.58
N SER A 455 -2.77 -51.39 10.30
CA SER A 455 -1.63 -52.05 11.01
C SER A 455 -0.48 -52.77 10.29
N SER A 456 0.76 -52.24 10.42
CA SER A 456 1.85 -52.85 11.24
C SER A 456 3.11 -51.96 11.33
N SER A 457 4.01 -52.25 12.27
CA SER A 457 5.15 -51.42 12.71
C SER A 457 6.48 -51.65 11.95
N LYS A 458 7.21 -50.56 11.65
CA LYS A 458 8.67 -50.40 11.90
C LYS A 458 9.17 -49.00 11.54
N ALA A 459 10.17 -48.51 12.28
CA ALA A 459 10.97 -47.31 11.98
C ALA A 459 12.26 -47.31 12.84
N PRO A 460 13.31 -46.55 12.49
CA PRO A 460 13.53 -45.83 11.22
C PRO A 460 14.68 -46.45 10.38
N ASP A 461 14.60 -46.28 9.06
CA ASP A 461 15.77 -46.10 8.20
C ASP A 461 15.65 -44.68 7.63
N ASP A 462 16.58 -43.79 7.99
CA ASP A 462 16.40 -42.33 7.89
C ASP A 462 16.71 -41.77 6.48
N PHE A 463 15.82 -42.06 5.52
CA PHE A 463 15.82 -41.44 4.19
C PHE A 463 14.50 -40.72 3.91
N GLY A 464 14.61 -39.43 3.61
CA GLY A 464 13.50 -38.61 3.16
C GLY A 464 13.26 -38.76 1.66
N LEU A 465 12.01 -38.79 1.23
CA LEU A 465 11.68 -38.86 -0.19
C LEU A 465 11.66 -37.46 -0.82
N TRP A 466 12.65 -37.17 -1.68
CA TRP A 466 12.64 -35.99 -2.54
C TRP A 466 12.25 -36.40 -3.97
N GLN A 467 11.13 -35.87 -4.47
CA GLN A 467 10.56 -36.17 -5.79
C GLN A 467 10.48 -37.69 -6.12
N GLY A 468 10.24 -38.54 -5.11
CA GLY A 468 10.13 -40.00 -5.27
C GLY A 468 11.46 -40.78 -5.23
N HIS A 469 12.58 -40.09 -4.98
CA HIS A 469 13.89 -40.68 -4.69
C HIS A 469 14.24 -40.56 -3.20
N GLU A 470 14.85 -41.61 -2.65
CA GLU A 470 15.39 -41.58 -1.29
C GLU A 470 16.62 -40.66 -1.24
N VAL A 471 16.67 -39.74 -0.28
CA VAL A 471 17.73 -38.76 -0.04
C VAL A 471 17.94 -38.63 1.47
N ASN A 472 19.14 -38.25 1.93
CA ASN A 472 19.37 -37.97 3.35
C ASN A 472 18.43 -36.84 3.85
N LEU A 473 17.78 -37.03 5.00
CA LEU A 473 16.81 -36.09 5.58
C LEU A 473 17.36 -34.67 5.73
N GLU A 474 18.63 -34.52 6.13
CA GLU A 474 19.27 -33.20 6.28
C GLU A 474 19.49 -32.44 4.95
N PHE A 475 19.24 -33.07 3.80
CA PHE A 475 19.38 -32.47 2.48
C PHE A 475 18.05 -32.09 1.82
N LEU A 476 16.90 -32.53 2.34
CA LEU A 476 15.59 -32.23 1.74
C LEU A 476 15.36 -30.72 1.58
N GLY A 477 15.55 -29.94 2.65
CA GLY A 477 15.40 -28.48 2.63
C GLY A 477 16.41 -27.78 1.72
N LEU A 478 17.58 -28.39 1.49
CA LEU A 478 18.59 -27.88 0.57
C LEU A 478 18.19 -28.12 -0.89
N LEU A 479 17.71 -29.32 -1.24
CA LEU A 479 17.19 -29.62 -2.58
C LEU A 479 15.97 -28.78 -2.92
N ASP A 480 15.04 -28.60 -1.96
CA ASP A 480 13.89 -27.72 -2.13
C ASP A 480 14.29 -26.25 -2.33
N CYS A 481 15.35 -25.78 -1.66
CA CYS A 481 15.90 -24.44 -1.85
C CYS A 481 16.54 -24.29 -3.24
N ILE A 482 17.39 -25.25 -3.65
CA ILE A 482 18.02 -25.27 -4.98
C ILE A 482 16.94 -25.33 -6.08
N SER A 483 15.94 -26.20 -5.95
CA SER A 483 14.87 -26.37 -6.94
C SER A 483 13.92 -25.16 -7.04
N LYS A 484 13.82 -24.33 -6.00
CA LYS A 484 13.02 -23.08 -6.03
C LYS A 484 13.83 -21.89 -6.53
N LYS A 485 15.15 -21.87 -6.31
CA LYS A 485 16.03 -20.72 -6.63
C LYS A 485 16.75 -20.86 -7.98
N TYR A 486 17.09 -22.09 -8.36
CA TYR A 486 17.84 -22.46 -9.56
C TYR A 486 17.20 -23.71 -10.20
N PRO A 487 15.91 -23.68 -10.60
CA PRO A 487 15.19 -24.84 -11.12
C PRO A 487 15.89 -25.55 -12.29
N GLU A 488 16.63 -24.79 -13.11
CA GLU A 488 17.46 -25.27 -14.21
C GLU A 488 18.50 -26.33 -13.78
N THR A 489 18.91 -26.34 -12.50
CA THR A 489 19.86 -27.33 -11.93
C THR A 489 19.46 -28.77 -12.26
N PHE A 490 18.16 -29.07 -12.32
CA PHE A 490 17.62 -30.41 -12.54
C PHE A 490 17.09 -30.66 -13.97
N GLU A 491 17.20 -29.69 -14.88
CA GLU A 491 16.61 -29.73 -16.24
C GLU A 491 17.03 -30.98 -17.06
N TYR A 492 18.25 -31.47 -16.85
CA TYR A 492 18.81 -32.65 -17.52
C TYR A 492 18.93 -33.90 -16.61
N PHE A 493 18.33 -33.88 -15.42
CA PHE A 493 18.47 -34.94 -14.43
C PHE A 493 17.51 -36.12 -14.68
N THR A 494 17.78 -36.91 -15.73
CA THR A 494 16.95 -38.07 -16.10
C THR A 494 17.68 -39.40 -15.88
N THR A 495 17.59 -39.97 -14.68
CA THR A 495 18.15 -41.31 -14.38
C THR A 495 17.10 -42.30 -13.87
N HIS A 496 16.83 -43.34 -14.65
CA HIS A 496 15.86 -44.41 -14.33
C HIS A 496 16.31 -45.37 -13.20
N ASN A 497 17.54 -45.23 -12.69
CA ASN A 497 18.09 -46.06 -11.62
C ASN A 497 18.03 -45.30 -10.29
N LYS A 498 17.11 -45.70 -9.39
CA LYS A 498 16.91 -45.04 -8.09
C LYS A 498 18.18 -44.89 -7.27
N LYS A 499 19.01 -45.94 -7.16
CA LYS A 499 20.25 -45.92 -6.36
C LYS A 499 21.27 -44.93 -6.92
N LEU A 500 21.30 -44.76 -8.25
CA LEU A 500 22.14 -43.75 -8.90
C LEU A 500 21.59 -42.32 -8.70
N CYS A 501 20.27 -42.12 -8.72
CA CYS A 501 19.67 -40.82 -8.35
C CYS A 501 20.05 -40.41 -6.93
N THR A 502 19.79 -41.28 -5.94
CA THR A 502 20.12 -41.06 -4.52
C THR A 502 21.58 -40.67 -4.33
N MET A 503 22.51 -41.39 -4.98
CA MET A 503 23.94 -41.09 -4.90
C MET A 503 24.28 -39.71 -5.47
N LYS A 504 23.74 -39.36 -6.65
CA LYS A 504 23.97 -38.06 -7.31
C LYS A 504 23.36 -36.89 -6.53
N LEU A 505 22.14 -37.04 -6.00
CA LEU A 505 21.47 -36.00 -5.22
C LEU A 505 22.20 -35.76 -3.89
N ASN A 506 22.55 -36.82 -3.15
CA ASN A 506 23.36 -36.69 -1.92
C ASN A 506 24.73 -36.06 -2.21
N MET A 507 25.37 -36.38 -3.34
CA MET A 507 26.63 -35.77 -3.77
C MET A 507 26.45 -34.26 -4.01
N LEU A 508 25.48 -33.85 -4.84
CA LEU A 508 25.18 -32.43 -5.09
C LEU A 508 24.97 -31.65 -3.77
N CYS A 509 24.18 -32.20 -2.85
CA CYS A 509 23.90 -31.56 -1.57
C CYS A 509 25.11 -31.46 -0.65
N THR A 510 25.92 -32.51 -0.56
CA THR A 510 27.16 -32.52 0.23
C THR A 510 28.13 -31.44 -0.29
N MET A 511 28.27 -31.35 -1.61
CA MET A 511 29.18 -30.41 -2.28
C MET A 511 28.74 -28.96 -2.10
N VAL A 512 27.44 -28.67 -2.28
CA VAL A 512 26.86 -27.34 -1.99
C VAL A 512 27.04 -27.00 -0.51
N LYS A 513 26.74 -27.92 0.41
CA LYS A 513 26.85 -27.71 1.86
C LYS A 513 28.28 -27.44 2.32
N ASN A 514 29.28 -28.08 1.71
CA ASN A 514 30.70 -27.83 1.97
C ASN A 514 31.12 -26.46 1.42
N PHE A 515 30.82 -26.18 0.15
CA PHE A 515 31.16 -24.92 -0.51
C PHE A 515 30.52 -23.69 0.18
N THR A 516 29.29 -23.80 0.68
CA THR A 516 28.63 -22.74 1.46
C THR A 516 29.10 -22.62 2.91
N LYS A 517 29.98 -23.51 3.38
CA LYS A 517 30.56 -23.50 4.74
C LYS A 517 32.00 -23.02 4.81
N THR A 518 32.79 -23.16 3.74
CA THR A 518 34.17 -22.64 3.70
C THR A 518 34.15 -21.11 3.85
N SER A 519 34.92 -20.54 4.78
CA SER A 519 34.98 -19.08 4.92
C SER A 519 35.69 -18.43 3.73
N LEU A 520 35.24 -17.25 3.32
CA LEU A 520 35.90 -16.46 2.25
C LEU A 520 37.37 -16.13 2.57
N THR A 521 37.74 -16.17 3.85
CA THR A 521 39.10 -15.95 4.38
C THR A 521 39.98 -17.22 4.37
N GLU A 522 39.39 -18.39 4.14
CA GLU A 522 40.06 -19.69 4.15
C GLU A 522 40.24 -20.25 2.72
N VAL A 523 39.46 -19.77 1.75
CA VAL A 523 39.60 -20.14 0.34
C VAL A 523 40.96 -19.66 -0.20
N ASP A 524 41.77 -20.59 -0.70
CA ASP A 524 43.00 -20.31 -1.44
C ASP A 524 42.87 -20.74 -2.92
N THR A 525 43.94 -20.53 -3.70
CA THR A 525 43.97 -20.93 -5.11
C THR A 525 43.89 -22.45 -5.31
N GLU A 526 44.36 -23.25 -4.36
CA GLU A 526 44.32 -24.71 -4.44
C GLU A 526 42.86 -25.20 -4.28
N MET A 527 42.15 -24.75 -3.24
CA MET A 527 40.73 -25.04 -3.06
C MET A 527 39.83 -24.46 -4.17
N ILE A 528 40.16 -23.30 -4.77
CA ILE A 528 39.44 -22.82 -5.97
C ILE A 528 39.61 -23.81 -7.14
N THR A 529 40.81 -24.35 -7.35
CA THR A 529 41.02 -25.37 -8.40
C THR A 529 40.38 -26.71 -8.08
N GLU A 530 40.34 -27.12 -6.82
CA GLU A 530 39.62 -28.32 -6.41
C GLU A 530 38.10 -28.17 -6.61
N TYR A 531 37.49 -27.08 -6.13
CA TYR A 531 36.07 -26.81 -6.33
C TYR A 531 35.71 -26.70 -7.82
N ARG A 532 36.60 -26.18 -8.69
CA ARG A 532 36.39 -26.21 -10.15
C ARG A 532 36.34 -27.63 -10.71
N ALA A 533 37.25 -28.52 -10.32
CA ALA A 533 37.23 -29.92 -10.75
C ALA A 533 35.97 -30.66 -10.24
N GLN A 534 35.65 -30.45 -8.96
CA GLN A 534 34.45 -30.97 -8.30
C GLN A 534 33.14 -30.52 -9.02
N PHE A 535 33.05 -29.25 -9.42
CA PHE A 535 31.88 -28.74 -10.16
C PHE A 535 31.83 -29.25 -11.61
N ALA A 536 32.96 -29.45 -12.29
CA ALA A 536 33.00 -30.02 -13.63
C ALA A 536 32.50 -31.48 -13.69
N ASP A 537 32.74 -32.27 -12.63
CA ASP A 537 32.15 -33.61 -12.50
C ASP A 537 30.64 -33.55 -12.22
N LEU A 538 30.16 -32.60 -11.42
CA LEU A 538 28.72 -32.35 -11.21
C LEU A 538 28.01 -31.86 -12.48
N GLN A 539 28.66 -31.05 -13.33
CA GLN A 539 28.11 -30.58 -14.61
C GLN A 539 27.73 -31.73 -15.56
N ARG A 540 28.28 -32.95 -15.39
CA ARG A 540 27.86 -34.15 -16.15
C ARG A 540 26.49 -34.71 -15.72
N SER A 541 25.84 -34.12 -14.72
CA SER A 541 24.57 -34.61 -14.15
C SER A 541 23.56 -33.53 -13.76
N PHE A 542 24.02 -32.29 -13.53
CA PHE A 542 23.21 -31.17 -13.04
C PHE A 542 23.69 -29.86 -13.67
N ASN A 543 22.79 -28.91 -13.93
CA ASN A 543 23.17 -27.59 -14.44
C ASN A 543 23.66 -26.68 -13.29
N VAL A 544 24.90 -26.91 -12.82
CA VAL A 544 25.52 -26.17 -11.71
C VAL A 544 26.22 -24.88 -12.14
N GLN A 545 25.82 -24.25 -13.24
CA GLN A 545 26.48 -23.03 -13.74
C GLN A 545 26.42 -21.87 -12.72
N TRP A 546 25.41 -21.83 -11.85
CA TRP A 546 25.32 -20.86 -10.77
C TRP A 546 26.43 -21.03 -9.71
N LEU A 547 26.86 -22.26 -9.40
CA LEU A 547 28.02 -22.51 -8.52
C LEU A 547 29.32 -22.04 -9.16
N VAL A 548 29.52 -22.33 -10.45
CA VAL A 548 30.70 -21.89 -11.22
C VAL A 548 30.78 -20.36 -11.28
N ASN A 549 29.65 -19.68 -11.52
CA ASN A 549 29.57 -18.21 -11.52
C ASN A 549 29.88 -17.64 -10.13
N HIS A 550 29.44 -18.29 -9.05
CA HIS A 550 29.73 -17.85 -7.68
C HIS A 550 31.22 -18.02 -7.34
N LEU A 551 31.83 -19.17 -7.68
CA LEU A 551 33.26 -19.42 -7.47
C LEU A 551 34.15 -18.45 -8.26
N ASN A 552 33.79 -18.13 -9.51
CA ASN A 552 34.47 -17.11 -10.30
C ASN A 552 34.34 -15.70 -9.68
N SER A 553 33.24 -15.42 -8.98
CA SER A 553 33.06 -14.15 -8.25
C SER A 553 33.95 -14.08 -7.00
N ILE A 554 34.17 -15.20 -6.31
CA ILE A 554 35.09 -15.30 -5.17
C ILE A 554 36.54 -15.09 -5.63
N GLU A 555 36.96 -15.73 -6.72
CA GLU A 555 38.30 -15.55 -7.31
C GLU A 555 38.56 -14.07 -7.69
N GLN A 556 37.59 -13.41 -8.33
CA GLN A 556 37.71 -11.98 -8.67
C GLN A 556 37.84 -11.08 -7.44
N LEU A 557 37.14 -11.39 -6.35
CA LEU A 557 37.27 -10.64 -5.10
C LEU A 557 38.66 -10.82 -4.47
N GLN A 558 39.24 -12.02 -4.53
CA GLN A 558 40.61 -12.27 -4.03
C GLN A 558 41.68 -11.54 -4.84
N CYS A 559 41.53 -11.44 -6.16
CA CYS A 559 42.45 -10.65 -7.00
C CYS A 559 42.36 -9.12 -6.76
N SER A 560 41.40 -8.64 -5.95
CA SER A 560 41.15 -7.21 -5.70
C SER A 560 41.65 -6.75 -4.32
N GLN A 561 42.99 -6.66 -4.18
CA GLN A 561 43.71 -6.28 -2.95
C GLN A 561 43.00 -5.22 -2.06
N PRO A 562 42.50 -4.07 -2.59
CA PRO A 562 41.91 -3.00 -1.78
C PRO A 562 40.56 -3.34 -1.11
N LEU A 563 39.93 -4.46 -1.46
CA LEU A 563 38.71 -4.96 -0.82
C LEU A 563 39.02 -5.95 0.31
N VAL A 564 40.12 -6.69 0.22
CA VAL A 564 40.55 -7.66 1.25
C VAL A 564 40.90 -6.94 2.55
N ASP A 565 41.65 -5.84 2.48
CA ASP A 565 42.00 -5.01 3.66
C ASP A 565 40.76 -4.45 4.36
N LYS A 566 39.76 -4.02 3.58
CA LYS A 566 38.48 -3.52 4.11
C LYS A 566 37.65 -4.63 4.77
N LEU A 567 37.64 -5.83 4.20
CA LEU A 567 36.99 -6.99 4.80
C LEU A 567 37.66 -7.41 6.11
N HIS A 568 38.99 -7.42 6.19
CA HIS A 568 39.71 -7.69 7.44
C HIS A 568 39.44 -6.63 8.51
N ALA A 569 39.40 -5.34 8.16
CA ALA A 569 39.04 -4.29 9.10
C ALA A 569 37.62 -4.48 9.66
N LEU A 570 36.65 -4.80 8.80
CA LEU A 570 35.25 -5.03 9.18
C LEU A 570 35.11 -6.29 10.06
N HIS A 571 35.82 -7.37 9.73
CA HIS A 571 35.81 -8.61 10.51
C HIS A 571 36.47 -8.42 11.90
N SER A 572 37.52 -7.61 11.98
CA SER A 572 38.16 -7.23 13.25
C SER A 572 37.19 -6.44 14.15
N HIS A 573 36.48 -5.44 13.60
CA HIS A 573 35.43 -4.71 14.30
C HIS A 573 34.28 -5.60 14.80
N ILE A 574 33.86 -6.60 14.00
CA ILE A 574 32.83 -7.57 14.41
C ILE A 574 33.35 -8.45 15.56
N SER A 575 34.61 -8.88 15.54
CA SER A 575 35.21 -9.68 16.60
C SER A 575 35.32 -8.91 17.93
N ASP A 576 35.77 -7.65 17.88
CA ASP A 576 35.84 -6.75 19.05
C ASP A 576 34.45 -6.45 19.64
N ALA A 577 33.44 -6.19 18.79
CA ALA A 577 32.05 -6.05 19.23
C ALA A 577 31.51 -7.33 19.89
N ARG A 578 31.87 -8.51 19.37
CA ARG A 578 31.47 -9.81 19.91
C ARG A 578 32.10 -10.08 21.28
N SER A 579 33.38 -9.72 21.47
CA SER A 579 34.03 -9.78 22.79
C SER A 579 33.29 -8.91 23.79
N LYS A 580 33.03 -7.63 23.45
CA LYS A 580 32.35 -6.67 24.34
C LYS A 580 30.93 -7.11 24.71
N LEU A 581 30.21 -7.75 23.81
CA LEU A 581 28.92 -8.38 24.10
C LEU A 581 29.06 -9.53 25.11
N GLN A 582 30.05 -10.40 24.94
CA GLN A 582 30.30 -11.55 25.79
C GLN A 582 30.84 -11.14 27.19
N ASP A 583 31.66 -10.09 27.27
CA ASP A 583 32.05 -9.45 28.53
C ASP A 583 30.85 -8.85 29.27
N SER A 584 29.95 -8.17 28.53
CA SER A 584 28.72 -7.59 29.09
C SER A 584 27.75 -8.66 29.61
N GLN A 585 27.61 -9.78 28.89
CA GLN A 585 26.83 -10.95 29.35
C GLN A 585 27.47 -11.60 30.59
N THR A 586 28.80 -11.68 30.64
CA THR A 586 29.53 -12.22 31.80
C THR A 586 29.38 -11.31 33.03
N LEU A 587 29.38 -9.99 32.83
CA LEU A 587 29.08 -9.02 33.88
C LEU A 587 27.64 -9.17 34.38
N GLY A 588 26.66 -9.25 33.47
CA GLY A 588 25.25 -9.48 33.82
C GLY A 588 25.01 -10.77 34.60
N MET A 589 25.69 -11.87 34.24
CA MET A 589 25.64 -13.11 35.02
C MET A 589 26.25 -12.95 36.42
N ARG A 590 27.34 -12.19 36.57
CA ARG A 590 27.92 -11.90 37.90
C ARG A 590 26.94 -11.08 38.75
N THR A 591 26.34 -10.03 38.19
CA THR A 591 25.34 -9.20 38.89
C THR A 591 24.10 -10.01 39.28
N MET A 592 23.58 -10.86 38.39
CA MET A 592 22.52 -11.84 38.71
C MET A 592 22.93 -12.77 39.85
N THR A 593 24.13 -13.34 39.80
CA THR A 593 24.64 -14.24 40.85
C THR A 593 24.80 -13.52 42.19
N GLU A 594 25.18 -12.24 42.18
CA GLU A 594 25.25 -11.36 43.35
C GLU A 594 23.87 -11.07 43.94
N ILE A 595 22.86 -10.80 43.10
CA ILE A 595 21.46 -10.65 43.49
C ILE A 595 20.93 -11.94 44.12
N TYR A 596 21.11 -13.10 43.47
CA TYR A 596 20.71 -14.40 44.04
C TYR A 596 21.41 -14.70 45.37
N ARG A 597 22.68 -14.34 45.53
CA ARG A 597 23.43 -14.50 46.79
C ARG A 597 22.85 -13.62 47.91
N ASN A 598 22.42 -12.40 47.58
CA ASN A 598 21.85 -11.44 48.53
C ASN A 598 20.40 -11.76 48.91
N VAL A 599 19.64 -12.42 48.03
CA VAL A 599 18.25 -12.87 48.28
C VAL A 599 18.22 -14.23 49.00
N GLY A 600 19.25 -15.07 48.83
CA GLY A 600 19.29 -16.47 49.24
C GLY A 600 19.45 -16.80 50.74
N THR A 601 18.93 -15.98 51.66
CA THR A 601 19.00 -16.25 53.13
C THR A 601 17.71 -16.06 53.93
N MET A 602 16.54 -15.89 53.29
CA MET A 602 15.24 -16.10 53.95
C MET A 602 14.54 -17.37 53.43
N GLY A 603 14.42 -18.36 54.30
CA GLY A 603 13.92 -19.69 53.97
C GLY A 603 12.40 -19.81 53.95
N THR A 604 11.89 -20.45 52.90
CA THR A 604 10.72 -21.34 52.92
C THR A 604 9.44 -20.84 53.63
N SER A 605 8.59 -20.11 52.92
CA SER A 605 7.18 -20.50 52.66
C SER A 605 6.36 -19.30 52.20
N LEU A 606 5.88 -19.30 50.95
CA LEU A 606 4.67 -18.56 50.56
C LEU A 606 4.10 -19.11 49.25
N VAL A 607 2.80 -19.33 49.22
CA VAL A 607 2.02 -19.72 48.05
C VAL A 607 1.41 -18.46 47.42
N VAL A 608 1.43 -18.40 46.09
CA VAL A 608 0.61 -17.57 45.17
C VAL A 608 -0.22 -16.44 45.81
N GLY A 609 0.16 -15.18 45.54
CA GLY A 609 -0.67 -14.00 45.85
C GLY A 609 -0.17 -12.72 45.17
N ASN A 610 -1.07 -12.00 44.50
CA ASN A 610 -0.80 -10.72 43.82
C ASN A 610 -0.14 -9.68 44.73
N ILE A 611 1.01 -9.11 44.31
CA ILE A 611 1.34 -7.68 44.49
C ILE A 611 2.01 -7.19 43.19
N GLY A 612 1.54 -6.06 42.68
CA GLY A 612 2.02 -5.46 41.41
C GLY A 612 1.83 -3.93 41.36
N GLU A 613 1.79 -3.28 42.52
CA GLU A 613 1.78 -1.82 42.65
C GLU A 613 3.02 -1.35 43.45
N CYS A 614 3.29 -0.04 43.42
CA CYS A 614 4.33 0.65 44.20
C CYS A 614 5.82 0.40 43.81
N LEU A 615 6.21 0.81 42.60
CA LEU A 615 7.62 1.11 42.28
C LEU A 615 7.84 2.44 41.49
N PHE A 616 7.04 3.48 41.78
CA PHE A 616 7.35 4.85 41.35
C PHE A 616 7.03 5.86 42.46
N SER A 617 8.06 6.32 43.17
CA SER A 617 7.94 7.36 44.21
C SER A 617 9.22 8.20 44.40
N SER A 618 9.72 8.79 43.31
CA SER A 618 10.56 10.01 43.29
C SER A 618 11.97 9.97 43.93
N PRO A 619 12.82 10.99 43.67
CA PRO A 619 12.69 12.08 42.69
C PRO A 619 13.20 11.69 41.29
#